data_AF-A0A931QEW1-F1
#
_entry.id   AF-A0A931QEW1-F1
#
_cell.length_a   1.000
_cell.length_b   1.000
_cell.length_c   1.000
_cell.angle_alpha   90.00
_cell.angle_beta   90.00
_cell.angle_gamma   90.00
#
_symmetry.space_group_name_H-M   'P 1'
#
loop_
_entity.id
_entity.type
_entity.pdbx_description
1 polymer ?
#
loop_
_entity_poly.entity_id
_entity_poly.type
_entity_poly.pdbx_seq_one_letter_code
_entity_poly.pdbx_strand_id
1 'polypeptide(L)'
;TDTRLIRRIVRDARERGYSATQTISRWESVRRGEKIHIFPYQENADVMFNSALVYELSALKLLAEPLLRQVPHGTPEFIEAKRLLAFLEWFLPIEAELIPENSIVREFIGGSVLKDFTVWKNK
;
A
#
# COMPACT_ATOMS: atom_id res chain seq x y z
N THR A 1 0.91 -7.67 6.77
CA THR A 1 1.05 -6.59 7.76
C THR A 1 0.10 -5.47 7.38
N ASP A 2 -0.28 -4.62 8.33
CA ASP A 2 -1.23 -3.53 8.08
C ASP A 2 -0.72 -2.53 7.07
N THR A 3 0.57 -2.19 7.13
CA THR A 3 1.23 -1.35 6.12
C THR A 3 1.06 -1.89 4.71
N ARG A 4 1.20 -3.21 4.52
CA ARG A 4 1.03 -3.85 3.20
C ARG A 4 -0.42 -3.79 2.72
N LEU A 5 -1.39 -3.94 3.63
CA LEU A 5 -2.81 -3.84 3.29
C LEU A 5 -3.19 -2.39 2.93
N ILE A 6 -2.76 -1.41 3.71
CA ILE A 6 -3.00 0.02 3.45
C ILE A 6 -2.40 0.43 2.10
N ARG A 7 -1.14 0.08 1.85
CA ARG A 7 -0.49 0.30 0.56
C ARG A 7 -1.29 -0.31 -0.59
N ARG A 8 -1.79 -1.54 -0.40
CA ARG A 8 -2.60 -2.23 -1.41
C ARG A 8 -3.95 -1.55 -1.64
N ILE A 9 -4.63 -1.07 -0.59
CA ILE A 9 -5.90 -0.34 -0.71
C ILE A 9 -5.70 0.93 -1.56
N VAL A 10 -4.67 1.73 -1.26
CA VAL A 10 -4.37 2.94 -2.02
C VAL A 10 -4.05 2.62 -3.48
N ARG A 11 -3.20 1.63 -3.72
CA ARG A 11 -2.81 1.22 -5.08
C ARG A 11 -3.99 0.65 -5.87
N ASP A 12 -4.73 -0.31 -5.31
CA ASP A 12 -5.80 -1.01 -6.01
C ASP A 12 -6.96 -0.04 -6.33
N ALA A 13 -7.22 0.96 -5.48
CA ALA A 13 -8.17 2.03 -5.78
C ALA A 13 -7.71 2.91 -6.95
N ARG A 14 -6.44 3.35 -6.94
CA ARG A 14 -5.90 4.26 -7.95
C ARG A 14 -5.72 3.61 -9.33
N GLU A 15 -5.17 2.40 -9.37
CA GLU A 15 -4.74 1.76 -10.62
C GLU A 15 -5.79 0.79 -11.20
N ARG A 16 -6.70 0.27 -10.36
CA ARG A 16 -7.65 -0.79 -10.77
C ARG A 16 -9.11 -0.45 -10.51
N GLY A 17 -9.40 0.70 -9.88
CA GLY A 17 -10.74 1.10 -9.49
C GLY A 17 -11.39 0.17 -8.45
N TYR A 18 -10.60 -0.62 -7.72
CA TYR A 18 -11.14 -1.49 -6.68
C TYR A 18 -11.49 -0.70 -5.43
N SER A 19 -12.65 -1.00 -4.84
CA SER A 19 -13.02 -0.42 -3.54
C SER A 19 -12.17 -1.02 -2.40
N ALA A 20 -12.10 -0.31 -1.28
CA ALA A 20 -11.45 -0.84 -0.08
C ALA A 20 -12.09 -2.16 0.38
N THR A 21 -13.42 -2.30 0.26
CA THR A 21 -14.16 -3.55 0.53
C THR A 21 -13.65 -4.70 -0.33
N GLN A 22 -13.50 -4.49 -1.65
CA GLN A 22 -12.99 -5.52 -2.56
C GLN A 22 -11.55 -5.90 -2.23
N THR A 23 -10.73 -4.94 -1.82
CA THR A 23 -9.34 -5.21 -1.43
C THR A 23 -9.25 -5.99 -0.12
N ILE A 24 -10.01 -5.60 0.91
CA ILE A 24 -10.03 -6.25 2.24
C ILE A 24 -10.54 -7.69 2.11
N SER A 25 -11.67 -7.91 1.41
CA SER A 25 -12.24 -9.25 1.22
C SER A 25 -11.27 -10.25 0.55
N ARG A 26 -10.38 -9.77 -0.32
CA ARG A 26 -9.38 -10.60 -1.02
C ARG A 26 -8.09 -10.81 -0.22
N TRP A 27 -7.88 -10.06 0.86
CA TRP A 27 -6.60 -10.00 1.57
C TRP A 27 -6.14 -11.34 2.11
N GLU A 28 -7.02 -12.12 2.72
CA GLU A 28 -6.67 -13.43 3.26
C GLU A 28 -6.27 -14.43 2.16
N SER A 29 -6.90 -14.36 0.99
CA SER A 29 -6.54 -15.19 -0.16
C SER A 29 -5.11 -14.88 -0.64
N VAL A 30 -4.76 -13.59 -0.70
CA VAL A 30 -3.41 -13.14 -1.06
C VAL A 30 -2.39 -13.67 -0.05
N ARG A 31 -2.63 -13.47 1.25
CA ARG A 31 -1.71 -13.93 2.30
C ARG A 31 -1.51 -15.43 2.29
N ARG A 32 -2.58 -16.19 2.04
CA ARG A 32 -2.50 -17.65 1.89
C ARG A 32 -1.64 -18.03 0.68
N GLY A 33 -1.83 -17.37 -0.46
CA GLY A 33 -1.01 -17.58 -1.65
C GLY A 33 0.48 -17.31 -1.38
N GLU A 34 0.79 -16.22 -0.69
CA GLU A 34 2.16 -15.89 -0.28
C GLU A 34 2.77 -16.95 0.64
N LYS A 35 2.00 -17.45 1.61
CA LYS A 35 2.47 -18.47 2.55
C LYS A 35 2.78 -19.80 1.88
N ILE A 36 2.03 -20.18 0.86
CA ILE A 36 2.21 -21.45 0.16
C ILE A 36 3.29 -21.34 -0.92
N HIS A 37 3.32 -20.22 -1.66
CA HIS A 37 4.09 -20.13 -2.91
C HIS A 37 5.27 -19.15 -2.87
N ILE A 38 5.38 -18.27 -1.86
CA ILE A 38 6.43 -17.25 -1.81
C ILE A 38 7.35 -17.46 -0.59
N PHE A 39 6.80 -17.42 0.63
CA PHE A 39 7.63 -17.49 1.85
C PHE A 39 8.53 -18.73 1.97
N PRO A 40 8.11 -19.94 1.57
CA PRO A 40 8.98 -21.13 1.65
C PRO A 40 10.22 -21.04 0.76
N TYR A 41 10.19 -20.19 -0.27
CA TYR A 41 11.25 -20.09 -1.27
C TYR A 41 12.09 -18.81 -1.13
N GLN A 42 11.80 -17.96 -0.15
CA GLN A 42 12.47 -16.66 -0.01
C GLN A 42 13.99 -16.79 0.22
N GLU A 43 14.43 -17.85 0.91
CA GLU A 43 15.84 -18.11 1.23
C GLU A 43 16.64 -18.62 0.02
N ASN A 44 15.97 -18.95 -1.08
CA ASN A 44 16.63 -19.35 -2.33
C ASN A 44 17.04 -18.14 -3.18
N ALA A 45 16.72 -16.91 -2.74
CA ALA A 45 17.05 -15.70 -3.47
C ALA A 45 18.49 -15.24 -3.18
N ASP A 46 19.24 -14.92 -4.24
CA ASP A 46 20.59 -14.35 -4.10
C ASP A 46 20.58 -12.96 -3.43
N VAL A 47 19.49 -12.22 -3.60
CA VAL A 47 19.32 -10.86 -3.11
C VAL A 47 17.91 -10.66 -2.56
N MET A 48 17.83 -10.06 -1.37
CA MET A 48 16.57 -9.65 -0.74
C MET A 48 16.53 -8.13 -0.60
N PHE A 49 15.39 -7.53 -0.92
CA PHE A 49 15.18 -6.08 -0.78
C PHE A 49 13.89 -5.80 0.02
N ASN A 50 14.00 -4.96 1.04
CA ASN A 50 12.87 -4.50 1.84
C ASN A 50 12.56 -3.04 1.49
N SER A 51 11.40 -2.81 0.87
CA SER A 51 10.94 -1.49 0.47
C SER A 51 10.17 -0.73 1.56
N ALA A 52 10.23 -1.18 2.83
CA ALA A 52 9.53 -0.53 3.93
C ALA A 52 10.16 0.82 4.28
N LEU A 53 9.32 1.83 4.51
CA LEU A 53 9.74 3.17 4.91
C LEU A 53 9.01 3.55 6.21
N VAL A 54 9.76 4.11 7.17
CA VAL A 54 9.22 4.44 8.51
C VAL A 54 8.06 5.45 8.43
N TYR A 55 8.16 6.40 7.49
CA TYR A 55 7.17 7.47 7.31
C TYR A 55 6.04 7.12 6.33
N GLU A 56 5.98 5.88 5.82
CA GLU A 56 5.03 5.49 4.78
C GLU A 56 3.57 5.64 5.22
N LEU A 57 3.24 5.25 6.45
CA LEU A 57 1.86 5.33 6.93
C LEU A 57 1.39 6.78 7.05
N SER A 58 2.27 7.69 7.48
CA SER A 58 2.03 9.13 7.46
C SER A 58 1.78 9.66 6.04
N ALA A 59 2.53 9.18 5.05
CA ALA A 59 2.35 9.57 3.65
C ALA A 59 1.05 9.02 3.05
N LEU A 60 0.68 7.79 3.38
CA LEU A 60 -0.49 7.12 2.81
C LEU A 60 -1.81 7.49 3.50
N LYS A 61 -1.77 7.98 4.74
CA LYS A 61 -2.95 8.26 5.58
C LYS A 61 -4.03 9.05 4.85
N LEU A 62 -3.66 10.17 4.22
CA LEU A 62 -4.62 11.05 3.53
C LEU A 62 -5.31 10.38 2.34
N LEU A 63 -4.66 9.39 1.71
CA LEU A 63 -5.23 8.62 0.60
C LEU A 63 -6.04 7.42 1.09
N ALA A 64 -5.60 6.79 2.18
CA ALA A 64 -6.22 5.58 2.71
C ALA A 64 -7.51 5.86 3.48
N GLU A 65 -7.55 6.93 4.30
CA GLU A 65 -8.71 7.22 5.15
C GLU A 65 -10.03 7.39 4.37
N PRO A 66 -10.09 8.17 3.27
CA PRO A 66 -11.33 8.32 2.51
C PRO A 66 -11.81 6.99 1.92
N LEU A 67 -10.89 6.12 1.50
CA LEU A 67 -11.23 4.81 0.94
C LEU A 67 -11.79 3.87 2.02
N LEU A 68 -11.19 3.88 3.21
CA LEU A 68 -11.63 3.08 4.34
C LEU A 68 -13.00 3.54 4.88
N ARG A 69 -13.25 4.86 4.91
CA ARG A 69 -14.56 5.42 5.32
C ARG A 69 -15.70 5.09 4.35
N GLN A 70 -15.40 4.73 3.11
CA GLN A 70 -16.40 4.32 2.11
C GLN A 70 -16.82 2.85 2.25
N VAL A 71 -16.19 2.06 3.13
CA VAL A 71 -16.58 0.67 3.36
C VAL A 71 -17.97 0.64 4.02
N PRO A 72 -18.97 -0.06 3.43
CA PRO A 72 -20.33 -0.04 3.95
C PRO A 72 -20.44 -0.60 5.37
N HIS A 73 -21.22 0.05 6.21
CA HIS A 73 -21.55 -0.47 7.53
C HIS A 73 -22.29 -1.83 7.43
N GLY A 74 -22.03 -2.71 8.40
CA GLY A 74 -22.68 -4.02 8.49
C GLY A 74 -22.05 -5.13 7.65
N THR A 75 -20.97 -4.86 6.91
CA THR A 75 -20.21 -5.92 6.23
C THR A 75 -19.04 -6.43 7.09
N PRO A 76 -18.54 -7.66 6.85
CA PRO A 76 -17.35 -8.17 7.54
C PRO A 76 -16.12 -7.27 7.35
N GLU A 77 -15.95 -6.68 6.16
CA GLU A 77 -14.83 -5.80 5.83
C GLU A 77 -14.86 -4.49 6.62
N PHE A 78 -16.03 -4.05 7.07
CA PHE A 78 -16.17 -2.85 7.90
C PHE A 78 -15.41 -2.98 9.23
N ILE A 79 -15.33 -4.19 9.79
CA ILE A 79 -14.60 -4.47 11.03
C ILE A 79 -13.11 -4.17 10.81
N GLU A 80 -12.54 -4.69 9.73
CA GLU A 80 -11.15 -4.44 9.36
C GLU A 80 -10.92 -2.98 8.98
N ALA A 81 -11.84 -2.36 8.25
CA ALA A 81 -11.73 -0.94 7.90
C ALA A 81 -11.67 -0.06 9.15
N LYS A 82 -12.53 -0.32 10.14
CA LYS A 82 -12.52 0.40 11.43
C LYS A 82 -11.21 0.18 12.19
N ARG A 83 -10.69 -1.05 12.21
CA ARG A 83 -9.40 -1.37 12.83
C ARG A 83 -8.25 -0.61 12.16
N LEU A 84 -8.23 -0.55 10.83
CA LEU A 84 -7.21 0.18 10.06
C LEU A 84 -7.32 1.69 10.27
N LEU A 85 -8.53 2.24 10.37
CA LEU A 85 -8.74 3.66 10.71
C LEU A 85 -8.18 3.99 12.10
N ALA A 86 -8.53 3.19 13.11
CA ALA A 86 -8.00 3.35 14.47
C ALA A 86 -6.46 3.19 14.51
N PHE A 87 -5.90 2.32 13.66
CA PHE A 87 -4.45 2.19 13.51
C PHE A 87 -3.82 3.44 12.86
N LEU A 88 -4.47 4.04 11.85
CA LEU A 88 -3.99 5.26 11.19
C LEU A 88 -4.08 6.51 12.08
N GLU A 89 -4.92 6.52 13.12
CA GLU A 89 -5.02 7.64 14.07
C GLU A 89 -3.70 7.94 14.77
N TRP A 90 -2.85 6.94 14.98
CA TRP A 90 -1.52 7.09 15.63
C TRP A 90 -0.49 7.82 14.78
N PHE A 91 -0.78 8.09 13.50
CA PHE A 91 0.16 8.70 12.55
C PHE A 91 -0.27 10.11 12.20
N LEU A 92 0.66 11.07 12.28
CA LEU A 92 0.45 12.41 11.74
C LEU A 92 0.67 12.37 10.22
N PRO A 93 -0.22 12.98 9.41
CA PRO A 93 -0.01 13.07 7.98
C PRO A 93 1.23 13.93 7.68
N ILE A 94 1.93 13.61 6.60
CA ILE A 94 3.03 14.44 6.08
C ILE A 94 2.66 15.01 4.72
N GLU A 95 3.14 16.22 4.46
CA GLU A 95 3.02 16.88 3.17
C GLU A 95 3.83 16.12 2.11
N ALA A 96 3.25 15.97 0.91
CA ALA A 96 3.87 15.21 -0.16
C ALA A 96 5.15 15.89 -0.65
N GLU A 97 5.25 17.20 -0.52
CA GLU A 97 6.37 18.06 -0.93
C GLU A 97 7.65 17.75 -0.14
N LEU A 98 7.52 17.28 1.10
CA LEU A 98 8.65 16.90 1.96
C LEU A 98 9.26 15.53 1.58
N ILE A 99 8.56 14.75 0.76
CA ILE A 99 8.99 13.40 0.38
C ILE A 99 9.91 13.50 -0.84
N PRO A 100 11.13 12.92 -0.83
CA PRO A 100 12.01 12.93 -1.99
C PRO A 100 11.32 12.39 -3.25
N GLU A 101 11.56 13.02 -4.40
CA GLU A 101 10.93 12.63 -5.67
C GLU A 101 11.34 11.24 -6.16
N ASN A 102 12.48 10.73 -5.70
CA ASN A 102 12.98 9.39 -5.98
C ASN A 102 12.59 8.35 -4.91
N SER A 103 11.77 8.73 -3.91
CA SER A 103 11.30 7.79 -2.89
C SER A 103 10.32 6.76 -3.47
N ILE A 104 10.42 5.50 -3.06
CA ILE A 104 9.53 4.42 -3.50
C ILE A 104 8.06 4.73 -3.19
N VAL A 105 7.76 5.43 -2.08
CA VAL A 105 6.37 5.75 -1.72
C VAL A 105 5.68 6.66 -2.75
N ARG A 106 6.46 7.36 -3.60
CA ARG A 106 5.96 8.17 -4.72
C ARG A 106 5.20 7.35 -5.76
N GLU A 107 5.39 6.03 -5.80
CA GLU A 107 4.53 5.11 -6.56
C GLU A 107 3.05 5.31 -6.18
N PHE A 108 2.75 5.42 -4.88
CA PHE A 108 1.39 5.50 -4.36
C PHE A 108 0.84 6.92 -4.34
N ILE A 109 1.66 7.88 -3.87
CA ILE A 109 1.22 9.28 -3.69
C ILE A 109 1.42 10.16 -4.93
N GLY A 110 2.10 9.67 -5.96
CA GLY A 110 2.44 10.43 -7.16
C GLY A 110 3.68 11.33 -7.00
N GLY A 111 4.09 11.97 -8.10
CA GLY A 111 5.26 12.86 -8.13
C GLY A 111 6.61 12.13 -8.18
N SER A 112 6.65 10.88 -8.65
CA SER A 112 7.93 10.16 -8.82
C SER A 112 8.65 10.63 -10.07
N VAL A 113 9.93 11.01 -9.96
CA VAL A 113 10.81 11.24 -11.12
C VAL A 113 11.16 9.96 -11.87
N LEU A 114 10.84 8.80 -11.30
CA LEU A 114 11.12 7.49 -11.91
C LEU A 114 9.98 7.01 -12.82
N LYS A 115 8.85 7.72 -12.89
CA LYS A 115 7.67 7.27 -13.64
C LYS A 115 7.96 7.00 -15.12
N ASP A 116 8.72 7.90 -15.75
CA ASP A 116 9.10 7.82 -17.17
C ASP A 116 10.61 7.54 -17.33
N PHE A 117 11.25 7.03 -16.27
CA PHE A 117 12.67 6.73 -16.30
C PHE A 117 12.94 5.52 -17.19
N THR A 118 13.84 5.71 -18.15
CA THR A 118 14.31 4.66 -19.06
C THR A 118 15.82 4.55 -18.93
N VAL A 119 16.32 3.37 -18.56
CA VAL A 119 17.77 3.10 -18.38
C VAL A 119 18.55 3.36 -19.68
N TRP A 120 17.90 3.11 -20.82
CA TRP A 120 18.52 3.20 -22.15
C TRP A 120 17.62 4.04 -23.06
N LYS A 121 17.80 5.37 -23.06
CA LYS A 121 17.42 6.14 -24.26
C LYS A 121 18.50 5.85 -25.28
N ASN A 122 18.14 5.13 -26.35
CA ASN A 122 19.05 4.81 -27.44
C ASN A 122 19.85 6.06 -27.85
N LYS A 123 21.17 5.91 -27.93
CA LYS A 123 22.03 6.85 -28.66
C LYS A 123 21.66 6.84 -30.13
#